data_AF-A0A1X6WRX4-F1
#
_entry.id   AF-A0A1X6WRX4-F1
#
_cell.length_a   1.000
_cell.length_b   1.000
_cell.length_c   1.000
_cell.angle_alpha   90.00
_cell.angle_beta   90.00
_cell.angle_gamma   90.00
#
_symmetry.space_group_name_H-M   'P 1'
#
loop_
_entity.id
_entity.type
_entity.pdbx_description
1 polymer ?
#
loop_
_entity_poly.entity_id
_entity_poly.type
_entity_poly.pdbx_seq_one_letter_code
_entity_poly.pdbx_strand_id
1 'polypeptide(L)'
;MKSKLQIKRESLGISIDDLATKSLMYGECGSFGHMILTIKSIEKGELLCTKPRKTYEWACLAEALGCLVDDIYYSFETRIKK
;
A
#
# COMPACT_ATOMS: atom_id res chain seq x y z
N MET A 1 0.08 5.54 -15.10
CA MET A 1 -1.22 5.54 -14.39
C MET A 1 -0.92 5.45 -12.90
N LYS A 2 -1.51 6.31 -12.07
CA LYS A 2 -1.27 6.29 -10.61
C LYS A 2 -2.11 5.19 -9.96
N SER A 3 -1.59 4.53 -8.93
CA SER A 3 -2.37 3.56 -8.14
C SER A 3 -3.38 4.27 -7.24
N LYS A 4 -4.41 3.56 -6.76
CA LYS A 4 -5.37 4.10 -5.77
C LYS A 4 -4.65 4.59 -4.50
N LEU A 5 -3.70 3.81 -4.01
CA LEU A 5 -2.82 4.20 -2.90
C LEU A 5 -2.10 5.54 -3.17
N GLN A 6 -1.50 5.67 -4.35
CA GLN A 6 -0.78 6.89 -4.74
C GLN A 6 -1.71 8.10 -4.76
N ILE A 7 -2.88 7.97 -5.39
CA ILE A 7 -3.87 9.04 -5.49
C ILE A 7 -4.30 9.49 -4.09
N LYS A 8 -4.62 8.54 -3.20
CA LYS A 8 -5.05 8.84 -1.83
C LYS A 8 -3.93 9.52 -1.03
N ARG A 9 -2.72 8.98 -1.07
CA ARG A 9 -1.56 9.54 -0.36
C ARG A 9 -1.27 10.97 -0.82
N GLU A 10 -1.24 11.21 -2.13
CA GLU A 10 -1.00 12.54 -2.69
C GLU A 10 -2.13 13.52 -2.37
N SER A 11 -3.40 13.06 -2.32
CA SER A 11 -4.54 13.90 -1.92
C SER A 11 -4.44 14.41 -0.47
N LEU A 12 -3.72 13.67 0.38
CA LEU A 12 -3.46 14.05 1.77
C LEU A 12 -2.14 14.82 1.93
N GLY A 13 -1.36 15.02 0.87
CA GLY A 13 -0.06 15.70 0.91
C GLY A 13 1.02 14.93 1.68
N ILE A 14 0.90 13.60 1.80
CA ILE A 14 1.79 12.77 2.62
C ILE A 14 2.92 12.19 1.75
N SER A 15 4.16 12.18 2.24
CA SER A 15 5.28 11.53 1.55
C SER A 15 5.24 10.00 1.73
N ILE A 16 6.04 9.26 0.96
CA ILE A 16 6.15 7.80 1.15
C ILE A 16 6.74 7.48 2.53
N ASP A 17 7.73 8.26 2.97
CA ASP A 17 8.40 8.09 4.26
C ASP A 17 7.44 8.37 5.43
N ASP A 18 6.62 9.40 5.32
CA ASP A 18 5.58 9.70 6.33
C ASP A 18 4.54 8.58 6.39
N LEU A 19 4.10 8.08 5.24
CA LEU A 19 3.14 6.98 5.18
C LEU A 19 3.73 5.70 5.78
N ALA A 20 4.98 5.38 5.46
CA ALA A 20 5.68 4.23 6.04
C ALA A 20 5.81 4.36 7.56
N THR A 21 6.20 5.53 8.05
CA THR A 21 6.32 5.82 9.49
C THR A 21 4.98 5.65 10.19
N LYS A 22 3.90 6.26 9.66
CA LYS A 22 2.57 6.17 10.23
C LYS A 22 2.07 4.72 10.25
N SER A 23 2.27 3.97 9.17
CA SER A 23 1.80 2.58 9.06
C SER A 23 2.38 1.67 10.14
N LEU A 24 3.66 1.89 10.51
CA LEU A 24 4.31 1.13 11.58
C LEU A 24 3.73 1.40 12.97
N MET A 25 3.03 2.52 13.16
CA MET A 25 2.37 2.84 14.43
C MET A 25 1.07 2.05 14.64
N TYR A 26 0.48 1.49 13.58
CA TYR A 26 -0.82 0.81 13.63
C TYR A 26 -0.72 -0.72 13.70
N GLY A 27 0.48 -1.30 13.55
CA GLY A 27 0.67 -2.73 13.72
C GLY A 27 2.03 -3.25 13.23
N GLU A 28 2.27 -4.55 13.43
CA GLU A 28 3.47 -5.24 12.95
C GLU A 28 3.39 -5.49 11.42
N CYS A 29 3.62 -4.44 10.63
CA CYS A 29 3.63 -4.52 9.16
C CYS A 29 5.05 -4.65 8.55
N GLY A 30 6.06 -4.92 9.37
CA GLY A 30 7.46 -5.08 8.96
C GLY A 30 8.35 -3.96 9.49
N SER A 31 9.45 -3.70 8.80
CA SER A 31 10.35 -2.58 9.09
C SER A 31 10.01 -1.35 8.24
N PHE A 32 10.57 -0.19 8.59
CA PHE A 32 10.42 1.04 7.81
C PHE A 32 10.86 0.86 6.35
N GLY A 33 12.04 0.26 6.13
CA GLY A 33 12.54 -0.04 4.79
C GLY A 33 11.61 -0.99 4.01
N HIS A 34 11.04 -1.99 4.69
CA HIS A 34 10.05 -2.89 4.10
C HIS A 34 8.79 -2.14 3.66
N MET A 35 8.27 -1.22 4.48
CA MET A 35 7.09 -0.44 4.14
C MET A 35 7.34 0.54 2.99
N ILE A 36 8.51 1.20 2.93
CA ILE A 36 8.89 2.04 1.78
C ILE A 36 8.87 1.22 0.48
N LEU A 37 9.53 0.05 0.49
CA LEU A 37 9.57 -0.83 -0.68
C LEU A 37 8.15 -1.27 -1.07
N THR A 38 7.33 -1.62 -0.08
CA THR A 38 5.94 -2.03 -0.28
C THR A 38 5.11 -0.94 -0.94
N ILE A 39 5.15 0.29 -0.41
CA ILE A 39 4.44 1.43 -0.99
C ILE A 39 4.93 1.69 -2.42
N LYS A 40 6.24 1.76 -2.64
CA LYS A 40 6.81 2.02 -3.97
C LYS A 40 6.39 0.96 -5.00
N SER A 41 6.40 -0.31 -4.63
CA SER A 41 5.97 -1.37 -5.55
C SER A 41 4.47 -1.32 -5.83
N ILE A 42 3.63 -1.05 -4.82
CA ILE A 42 2.19 -0.83 -5.03
C ILE A 42 1.95 0.34 -5.98
N GLU A 43 2.63 1.47 -5.79
CA GLU A 43 2.49 2.64 -6.66
C GLU A 43 2.97 2.40 -8.09
N LYS A 44 3.96 1.52 -8.28
CA LYS A 44 4.41 1.06 -9.60
C LYS A 44 3.51 -0.02 -10.22
N GLY A 45 2.57 -0.58 -9.46
CA GLY A 45 1.78 -1.74 -9.88
C GLY A 45 2.58 -3.04 -9.94
N GLU A 46 3.71 -3.10 -9.22
CA GLU A 46 4.55 -4.28 -9.07
C GLU A 46 4.04 -5.11 -7.88
N LEU A 47 3.71 -6.37 -8.14
CA LEU A 47 3.42 -7.33 -7.08
C LEU A 47 4.76 -7.78 -6.48
N LEU A 48 5.06 -7.34 -5.26
CA LEU A 48 6.23 -7.83 -4.52
C LEU A 48 6.15 -9.34 -4.24
N CYS A 49 4.95 -9.93 -4.27
CA CYS A 49 4.72 -11.37 -4.13
C CYS A 49 3.51 -11.82 -4.99
N THR A 50 3.55 -13.04 -5.52
CA THR A 50 2.50 -13.66 -6.37
C THR A 50 1.24 -14.07 -5.61
N LYS A 51 1.29 -14.09 -4.27
CA LYS A 51 0.16 -14.30 -3.37
C LYS A 51 -0.04 -13.03 -2.55
N PRO A 52 -1.27 -12.73 -2.10
CA PRO A 52 -1.54 -11.54 -1.30
C PRO A 52 -0.61 -11.55 -0.08
N ARG A 53 0.39 -10.66 -0.07
CA ARG A 53 1.09 -10.33 1.16
C ARG A 53 0.03 -9.83 2.12
N LYS A 54 0.13 -10.42 3.31
CA LYS A 54 -0.88 -10.54 4.35
C LYS A 54 -1.67 -9.25 4.50
N THR A 55 -2.98 -9.39 4.67
CA THR A 55 -3.98 -8.33 4.88
C THR A 55 -3.54 -7.20 5.82
N TYR A 56 -2.60 -7.46 6.74
CA TYR A 56 -2.08 -6.46 7.67
C TYR A 56 -1.33 -5.29 7.02
N GLU A 57 -0.60 -5.46 5.91
CA GLU A 57 0.15 -4.34 5.29
C GLU A 57 -0.84 -3.32 4.74
N TRP A 58 -1.86 -3.84 4.06
CA TRP A 58 -2.99 -3.05 3.56
C TRP A 58 -3.80 -2.41 4.69
N ALA A 59 -4.07 -3.16 5.77
CA ALA A 59 -4.77 -2.61 6.92
C ALA A 59 -3.98 -1.46 7.55
N CYS A 60 -2.68 -1.63 7.80
CA CYS A 60 -1.85 -0.58 8.38
C CYS A 60 -1.76 0.67 7.48
N LEU A 61 -1.67 0.48 6.16
CA LEU A 61 -1.69 1.59 5.19
C LEU A 61 -3.05 2.31 5.19
N ALA A 62 -4.15 1.55 5.25
CA ALA A 62 -5.50 2.09 5.25
C ALA A 62 -5.77 2.90 6.51
N GLU A 63 -5.40 2.38 7.68
CA GLU A 63 -5.46 3.08 8.98
C GLU A 63 -4.59 4.35 8.96
N ALA A 64 -3.34 4.26 8.47
CA ALA A 64 -2.45 5.41 8.36
C ALA A 64 -2.99 6.53 7.45
N LEU A 65 -3.85 6.18 6.48
CA LEU A 65 -4.52 7.10 5.56
C LEU A 65 -5.95 7.46 6.00
N GLY A 66 -6.44 6.91 7.12
CA GLY A 66 -7.80 7.10 7.61
C GLY A 66 -8.86 6.67 6.60
N CYS A 67 -8.69 5.51 5.97
CA CYS A 67 -9.59 4.99 4.93
C CYS A 67 -9.76 3.47 5.04
N LEU A 68 -10.61 2.89 4.19
CA LEU A 68 -10.79 1.45 4.10
C LEU A 68 -9.74 0.84 3.16
N VAL A 69 -9.43 -0.45 3.36
CA VAL A 69 -8.52 -1.17 2.46
C VAL A 69 -8.98 -1.10 1.01
N ASP A 70 -10.28 -1.21 0.74
CA ASP A 70 -10.85 -1.16 -0.62
C ASP A 70 -10.64 0.19 -1.34
N ASP A 71 -10.44 1.27 -0.58
CA ASP A 71 -10.16 2.60 -1.11
C ASP A 71 -8.75 2.69 -1.73
N ILE A 72 -7.82 1.86 -1.24
CA ILE A 72 -6.41 1.84 -1.68
C ILE A 72 -6.01 0.56 -2.41
N TYR A 73 -6.80 -0.51 -2.25
CA TYR A 73 -6.59 -1.81 -2.84
C TYR A 73 -7.15 -1.89 -4.27
N TYR A 74 -6.42 -2.60 -5.13
CA TYR A 74 -6.86 -2.99 -6.45
C TYR A 74 -6.89 -4.52 -6.49
N SER A 75 -8.05 -5.14 -6.73
CA SER A 75 -8.07 -6.55 -7.07
C SER A 75 -7.44 -6.69 -8.46
N PHE A 76 -6.34 -7.42 -8.57
CA PHE A 76 -5.80 -7.86 -9.86
C PHE A 76 -6.67 -9.01 -10.39
N GLU A 77 -7.98 -8.82 -10.49
CA GLU A 77 -8.77 -9.69 -11.36
C GLU A 77 -8.49 -9.24 -12.79
N THR A 78 -7.98 -10.17 -13.61
CA THR A 78 -7.64 -10.04 -15.05
C THR A 78 -6.25 -9.51 -15.43
N ARG A 79 -5.19 -10.23 -15.06
CA ARG A 79 -4.06 -10.45 -15.98
C ARG A 79 -3.68 -11.93 -16.07
N ILE A 80 -4.66 -12.79 -16.36
CA ILE A 80 -4.37 -14.03 -17.10
C ILE A 80 -4.21 -13.58 -18.55
N LYS A 81 -2.98 -13.24 -18.95
CA LYS A 81 -2.65 -13.24 -20.37
C LYS A 81 -2.67 -14.71 -20.81
N LYS A 82 -3.63 -15.05 -21.66
CA LYS A 82 -3.55 -16.22 -22.55
C LYS A 82 -2.24 -16.19 -23.33
#